data_AF-A0A6J5EZ67-F1
#
_entry.id   AF-A0A6J5EZ67-F1
#
_cell.length_a   1.000
_cell.length_b   1.000
_cell.length_c   1.000
_cell.angle_alpha   90.00
_cell.angle_beta   90.00
_cell.angle_gamma   90.00
#
_symmetry.space_group_name_H-M   'P 1'
#
loop_
_entity.id
_entity.type
_entity.pdbx_description
1 polymer ?
#
loop_
_entity_poly.entity_id
_entity_poly.type
_entity_poly.pdbx_seq_one_letter_code
_entity_poly.pdbx_strand_id
1 'polypeptide(L)'
;MPTLFQAVTIDGEFYWDGGYMGNPAIYPLIYNCTTRDVVIVHINPLVRRGVPVTAAEILNRISEISFNSSLMREMRAIAFVTDLIQQDTIKRGEMKEMLIHSIRADDALSALSVSSKYNADWGFLSELHDHGRREADAWLAHRYGNIGQRSSIDIRREFL
;
A
#
# COMPACT_ATOMS: atom_id res chain seq x y z
N MET A 1 -15.98 -1.48 4.89
CA MET A 1 -16.25 -0.07 5.24
C MET A 1 -17.37 0.06 6.29
N PRO A 2 -17.09 0.57 7.50
CA PRO A 2 -18.05 0.71 8.60
C PRO A 2 -19.29 1.56 8.29
N THR A 3 -19.19 2.47 7.32
CA THR A 3 -20.30 3.33 6.88
C THR A 3 -21.25 2.64 5.89
N LEU A 4 -20.83 1.51 5.31
CA LEU A 4 -21.57 0.78 4.27
C LEU A 4 -22.03 -0.59 4.76
N PHE A 5 -21.29 -1.20 5.68
CA PHE A 5 -21.55 -2.55 6.18
C PHE A 5 -21.51 -2.58 7.70
N GLN A 6 -22.46 -3.31 8.28
CA GLN A 6 -22.48 -3.64 9.70
C GLN A 6 -21.27 -4.51 10.07
N ALA A 7 -20.92 -4.51 11.36
CA ALA A 7 -19.91 -5.43 11.87
C ALA A 7 -20.35 -6.88 11.61
N VAL A 8 -19.39 -7.75 11.30
CA VAL A 8 -19.60 -9.19 11.24
C VAL A 8 -19.17 -9.78 12.58
N THR A 9 -19.96 -10.71 13.12
CA THR A 9 -19.61 -11.43 14.36
C THR A 9 -18.89 -12.73 14.02
N ILE A 10 -17.72 -12.93 14.61
CA ILE A 10 -16.94 -14.17 14.51
C ILE A 10 -16.52 -14.53 15.94
N ASP A 11 -16.82 -15.75 16.39
CA ASP A 11 -16.48 -16.24 17.74
C ASP A 11 -16.90 -15.31 18.90
N GLY A 12 -18.00 -14.57 18.73
CA GLY A 12 -18.54 -13.64 19.73
C GLY A 12 -17.95 -12.22 19.70
N GLU A 13 -16.94 -11.99 18.85
CA GLU A 13 -16.30 -10.69 18.68
C GLU A 13 -16.79 -9.97 17.41
N PHE A 14 -16.81 -8.63 17.44
CA PHE A 14 -17.30 -7.80 16.34
C PHE A 14 -16.16 -7.27 15.47
N TYR A 15 -16.22 -7.57 14.17
CA TYR A 15 -15.19 -7.22 13.21
C TYR A 15 -15.70 -6.27 12.14
N TRP A 16 -14.85 -5.32 11.79
CA TRP A 16 -14.97 -4.50 10.58
C TRP A 16 -13.75 -4.72 9.68
N ASP A 17 -13.80 -4.07 8.53
CA ASP A 17 -12.68 -3.92 7.60
C ASP A 17 -11.39 -3.50 8.34
N GLY A 18 -10.39 -4.37 8.30
CA GLY A 18 -9.13 -4.23 9.02
C GLY A 18 -8.25 -3.08 8.50
N GLY A 19 -8.57 -2.46 7.37
CA GLY A 19 -7.68 -1.44 6.86
C GLY A 19 -7.66 -0.13 7.65
N TYR A 20 -8.59 0.11 8.60
CA TYR A 20 -8.42 1.17 9.60
C TYR A 20 -7.36 0.85 10.66
N MET A 21 -7.07 -0.43 10.89
CA MET A 21 -6.03 -0.87 11.83
C MET A 21 -4.66 -0.98 11.15
N GLY A 22 -4.62 -1.34 9.86
CA GLY A 22 -3.43 -1.32 9.03
C GLY A 22 -3.70 -1.88 7.64
N ASN A 23 -3.44 -1.10 6.59
CA ASN A 23 -3.52 -1.57 5.21
C ASN A 23 -2.47 -0.89 4.32
N PRO A 24 -1.50 -1.65 3.79
CA PRO A 24 -1.21 -3.05 4.11
C PRO A 24 -0.57 -3.19 5.51
N ALA A 25 -0.77 -4.33 6.18
CA ALA A 25 -0.05 -4.66 7.41
C ALA A 25 1.30 -5.33 7.04
N ILE A 26 2.41 -4.60 7.20
CA ILE A 26 3.75 -5.09 6.79
C ILE A 26 4.46 -5.72 7.98
N TYR A 27 4.09 -5.37 9.21
CA TYR A 27 4.68 -5.94 10.42
C TYR A 27 4.79 -7.48 10.39
N PRO A 28 3.73 -8.27 10.09
CA PRO A 28 3.86 -9.72 10.02
C PRO A 28 4.83 -10.19 8.94
N LEU A 29 4.95 -9.47 7.82
CA LEU A 29 5.87 -9.81 6.73
C LEU A 29 7.33 -9.57 7.12
N ILE A 30 7.59 -8.60 7.99
CA ILE A 30 8.94 -8.30 8.50
C ILE A 30 9.39 -9.41 9.46
N TYR A 31 8.53 -9.79 10.41
CA TYR A 31 8.92 -10.64 11.53
C TYR A 31 8.62 -12.13 11.33
N ASN A 32 7.62 -12.49 10.52
CA ASN A 32 7.15 -13.87 10.38
C ASN A 32 7.47 -14.51 9.02
N CYS A 33 8.12 -13.77 8.10
CA CYS A 33 8.57 -14.32 6.83
C CYS A 33 10.09 -14.46 6.78
N THR A 34 10.60 -15.42 6.00
CA THR A 34 12.04 -15.60 5.75
C THR A 34 12.57 -14.66 4.68
N THR A 35 11.75 -14.30 3.69
CA THR A 35 12.11 -13.34 2.63
C THR A 35 12.37 -11.94 3.17
N ARG A 36 13.26 -11.21 2.50
CA ARG A 36 13.52 -9.78 2.75
C ARG A 36 12.66 -8.87 1.87
N ASP A 37 12.08 -9.42 0.81
CA ASP A 37 11.33 -8.68 -0.20
C ASP A 37 9.85 -8.58 0.17
N VAL A 38 9.31 -7.37 0.11
CA VAL A 38 7.89 -7.08 0.24
C VAL A 38 7.44 -6.34 -1.00
N VAL A 39 6.45 -6.88 -1.70
CA VAL A 39 5.80 -6.22 -2.84
C VAL A 39 4.47 -5.65 -2.39
N ILE A 40 4.32 -4.35 -2.55
CA ILE A 40 3.12 -3.59 -2.21
C ILE A 40 2.37 -3.27 -3.49
N VAL A 41 1.11 -3.68 -3.56
CA VAL A 41 0.20 -3.31 -4.66
C VAL A 41 -0.70 -2.19 -4.17
N HIS A 42 -0.56 -1.01 -4.76
CA HIS A 42 -1.32 0.16 -4.34
C HIS A 42 -2.67 0.21 -5.07
N ILE A 43 -3.76 0.15 -4.30
CA ILE A 43 -5.13 0.24 -4.80
C ILE A 43 -5.73 1.65 -4.69
N ASN A 44 -5.01 2.58 -4.05
CA ASN A 44 -5.35 4.00 -4.01
C ASN A 44 -4.11 4.82 -4.38
N PRO A 45 -4.27 5.97 -5.04
CA PRO A 45 -3.16 6.86 -5.28
C PRO A 45 -2.63 7.41 -3.95
N LEU A 46 -1.31 7.50 -3.81
CA LEU A 46 -0.66 8.12 -2.64
C LEU A 46 -0.89 9.64 -2.62
N VAL A 47 -0.93 10.25 -3.81
CA VAL A 47 -1.11 11.69 -3.98
C VAL A 47 -2.32 11.94 -4.88
N ARG A 48 -3.31 12.66 -4.35
CA ARG A 48 -4.42 13.21 -5.13
C ARG A 48 -4.27 14.73 -5.19
N ARG A 49 -4.19 15.28 -6.40
CA ARG A 49 -4.10 16.73 -6.62
C ARG A 49 -5.49 17.36 -6.52
N GLY A 50 -5.54 18.60 -6.01
CA GLY A 50 -6.78 19.36 -5.81
C GLY A 50 -7.29 19.33 -4.36
N VAL A 51 -8.27 20.19 -4.08
CA VAL A 51 -8.89 20.33 -2.75
C VAL A 51 -10.25 19.65 -2.77
N PRO A 52 -10.54 18.68 -1.88
CA PRO A 52 -11.87 18.08 -1.81
C PRO A 52 -12.87 19.12 -1.30
N VAL A 53 -13.97 19.33 -2.02
CA VAL A 53 -14.97 20.37 -1.70
C VAL A 53 -16.34 19.79 -1.36
N THR A 54 -16.62 18.56 -1.80
CA THR A 54 -17.87 17.85 -1.48
C THR A 54 -17.69 16.91 -0.29
N ALA A 55 -18.78 16.60 0.41
CA ALA A 55 -18.76 15.65 1.52
C ALA A 55 -18.21 14.27 1.11
N ALA A 56 -18.57 13.79 -0.08
CA ALA A 56 -18.08 12.52 -0.62
C ALA A 56 -16.58 12.53 -0.87
N GLU A 57 -16.03 13.62 -1.43
CA GLU A 57 -14.59 13.78 -1.63
C GLU A 57 -13.84 13.89 -0.30
N ILE A 58 -14.39 14.59 0.69
CA ILE A 58 -13.81 14.74 2.02
C ILE A 58 -13.73 13.37 2.72
N LEU A 59 -14.84 12.61 2.73
CA LEU A 59 -14.86 11.27 3.31
C LEU A 59 -13.89 10.32 2.61
N ASN A 60 -13.83 10.38 1.27
CA ASN A 60 -12.85 9.62 0.52
C ASN A 60 -11.41 10.02 0.88
N ARG A 61 -11.15 11.32 1.06
CA ARG A 61 -9.82 11.81 1.45
C ARG A 61 -9.43 11.36 2.86
N ILE A 62 -10.36 11.38 3.81
CA ILE A 62 -10.13 10.85 5.16
C ILE A 62 -9.77 9.36 5.07
N SER A 63 -10.53 8.58 4.30
CA SER A 63 -10.25 7.16 4.09
C SER A 63 -8.87 6.92 3.49
N GLU A 64 -8.49 7.66 2.43
CA GLU A 64 -7.15 7.60 1.84
C GLU A 64 -6.05 7.91 2.86
N ILE A 65 -6.21 8.97 3.67
CA ILE A 65 -5.23 9.36 4.69
C ILE A 65 -5.12 8.28 5.77
N SER A 66 -6.24 7.75 6.26
CA SER A 66 -6.24 6.72 7.29
C SER A 66 -5.50 5.47 6.82
N PHE A 67 -5.81 4.96 5.62
CA PHE A 67 -5.13 3.80 5.06
C PHE A 67 -3.62 4.07 4.88
N ASN A 68 -3.26 5.20 4.26
CA ASN A 68 -1.86 5.52 3.99
C ASN A 68 -1.04 5.84 5.26
N SER A 69 -1.65 6.38 6.31
CA SER A 69 -0.91 6.76 7.53
C SER A 69 -0.26 5.57 8.24
N SER A 70 -0.92 4.40 8.22
CA SER A 70 -0.41 3.16 8.79
C SER A 70 0.84 2.71 8.04
N LEU A 71 0.73 2.64 6.70
CA LEU A 71 1.82 2.33 5.79
C LEU A 71 3.00 3.31 5.95
N MET A 72 2.75 4.61 5.99
CA MET A 72 3.78 5.65 6.19
C MET A 72 4.57 5.42 7.48
N ARG A 73 3.88 5.09 8.58
CA ARG A 73 4.54 4.81 9.87
C ARG A 73 5.45 3.58 9.77
N GLU A 74 4.96 2.51 9.12
CA GLU A 74 5.75 1.29 8.94
C GLU A 74 6.95 1.53 8.02
N MET A 75 6.79 2.28 6.93
CA MET A 75 7.89 2.67 6.04
C MET A 75 8.98 3.47 6.75
N ARG A 76 8.60 4.39 7.66
CA ARG A 76 9.57 5.13 8.48
C ARG A 76 10.39 4.22 9.40
N ALA A 77 9.76 3.22 10.01
CA ALA A 77 10.46 2.24 10.83
C ALA A 77 11.45 1.41 9.98
N ILE A 78 11.03 0.98 8.79
CA ILE A 78 11.89 0.25 7.85
C ILE A 78 13.08 1.09 7.40
N ALA A 79 12.85 2.35 7.05
CA ALA A 79 13.91 3.28 6.66
C ALA A 79 14.93 3.47 7.80
N PHE A 80 14.45 3.65 9.03
CA PHE A 80 15.30 3.80 10.21
C PHE A 80 16.18 2.56 10.47
N VAL A 81 15.59 1.35 10.44
CA VAL A 81 16.38 0.11 10.60
C VAL A 81 17.39 -0.06 9.48
N THR A 82 17.00 0.26 8.24
CA THR A 82 17.90 0.20 7.07
C THR A 82 19.09 1.15 7.26
N ASP A 83 18.86 2.37 7.74
CA ASP A 83 19.93 3.33 8.03
C ASP A 83 20.91 2.81 9.09
N LEU A 84 20.40 2.24 10.19
CA LEU A 84 21.25 1.69 11.24
C LEU A 84 22.15 0.55 10.76
N ILE A 85 21.64 -0.29 9.85
CA ILE A 85 22.41 -1.37 9.23
C ILE A 85 23.43 -0.80 8.23
N GLN A 86 23.06 0.22 7.45
CA GLN A 86 23.97 0.84 6.47
C GLN A 86 25.09 1.66 7.12
N GLN A 87 24.85 2.19 8.33
CA GLN A 87 25.83 2.92 9.13
C GLN A 87 26.70 2.01 10.01
N ASP A 88 26.60 0.67 9.86
CA ASP A 88 27.27 -0.33 10.71
C ASP A 88 27.03 -0.14 12.23
N THR A 89 25.94 0.54 12.60
CA THR A 89 25.52 0.70 14.00
C THR A 89 24.92 -0.59 14.55
N ILE A 90 24.27 -1.36 13.67
CA ILE A 90 23.80 -2.73 13.94
C ILE A 90 24.55 -3.67 12.99
N LYS A 91 25.03 -4.81 13.50
CA LYS A 91 25.72 -5.79 12.65
C LYS A 91 24.75 -6.39 11.65
N ARG A 92 25.18 -6.52 10.39
CA ARG A 92 24.43 -7.25 9.36
C ARG A 92 24.08 -8.66 9.87
N GLY A 93 22.79 -8.97 9.91
CA GLY A 93 22.26 -10.26 10.38
C GLY A 93 21.60 -10.21 11.77
N GLU A 94 21.82 -9.16 12.58
CA GLU A 94 21.08 -8.97 13.84
C GLU A 94 19.66 -8.46 13.60
N MET A 95 19.47 -7.69 12.53
CA MET A 95 18.16 -7.28 12.04
C MET A 95 18.06 -7.50 10.54
N LYS A 96 16.83 -7.75 10.09
CA LYS A 96 16.52 -7.95 8.67
C LYS A 96 16.39 -6.60 7.97
N GLU A 97 17.30 -6.31 7.05
CA GLU A 97 17.16 -5.19 6.12
C GLU A 97 16.10 -5.54 5.06
N MET A 98 14.95 -4.86 5.09
CA MET A 98 13.82 -5.13 4.20
C MET A 98 14.01 -4.46 2.83
N LEU A 99 13.65 -5.17 1.76
CA LEU A 99 13.63 -4.66 0.39
C LEU A 99 12.17 -4.39 -0.02
N ILE A 100 11.84 -3.13 -0.29
CA ILE A 100 10.47 -2.72 -0.56
C ILE A 100 10.27 -2.49 -2.04
N HIS A 101 9.19 -3.09 -2.54
CA HIS A 101 8.76 -3.02 -3.92
C HIS A 101 7.35 -2.49 -4.02
N SER A 102 7.06 -1.73 -5.07
CA SER A 102 5.77 -1.09 -5.23
C SER A 102 5.29 -1.18 -6.67
N ILE A 103 4.06 -1.67 -6.83
CA ILE A 103 3.30 -1.67 -8.07
C ILE A 103 2.18 -0.65 -7.90
N ARG A 104 2.13 0.35 -8.78
CA ARG A 104 1.23 1.50 -8.70
C ARG A 104 0.53 1.70 -10.03
N ALA A 105 -0.68 2.22 -9.95
CA ALA A 105 -1.50 2.61 -11.09
C ALA A 105 -2.02 4.05 -10.89
N ASP A 106 -1.16 4.93 -10.36
CA ASP A 106 -1.57 6.24 -9.83
C ASP A 106 -2.31 7.10 -10.86
N ASP A 107 -1.83 7.15 -12.10
CA ASP A 107 -2.45 7.95 -13.16
C ASP A 107 -3.85 7.41 -13.52
N ALA A 108 -3.96 6.10 -13.70
CA ALA A 108 -5.24 5.44 -13.99
C ALA A 108 -6.24 5.60 -12.84
N LEU A 109 -5.79 5.37 -11.59
CA LEU A 109 -6.65 5.46 -10.40
C LEU A 109 -7.02 6.90 -10.03
N SER A 110 -6.16 7.88 -10.33
CA SER A 110 -6.45 9.30 -10.07
C SER A 110 -7.49 9.87 -11.02
N ALA A 111 -7.56 9.33 -12.25
CA ALA A 111 -8.58 9.70 -13.25
C ALA A 111 -9.99 9.23 -12.86
N LEU A 112 -10.11 8.23 -11.98
CA LEU A 112 -11.38 7.71 -11.53
C LEU A 112 -12.01 8.62 -10.45
N SER A 113 -13.33 8.83 -10.59
CA SER A 113 -14.13 9.56 -9.60
C SER A 113 -14.32 8.73 -8.33
N VAL A 114 -14.66 9.38 -7.21
CA VAL A 114 -15.01 8.70 -5.96
C VAL A 114 -16.19 7.74 -6.14
N SER A 115 -17.15 8.09 -7.01
CA SER A 115 -18.32 7.25 -7.30
C SER A 115 -17.96 5.92 -7.98
N SER A 116 -16.84 5.85 -8.70
CA SER A 116 -16.37 4.61 -9.33
C SER A 116 -16.13 3.47 -8.33
N LYS A 117 -15.86 3.78 -7.05
CA LYS A 117 -15.69 2.79 -5.98
C LYS A 117 -16.95 1.96 -5.71
N TYR A 118 -18.11 2.45 -6.14
CA TYR A 118 -19.39 1.77 -6.03
C TYR A 118 -19.84 1.13 -7.36
N ASN A 119 -19.05 1.27 -8.42
CA ASN A 119 -19.36 0.69 -9.71
C ASN A 119 -18.96 -0.79 -9.73
N ALA A 120 -19.95 -1.67 -9.79
CA ALA A 120 -19.76 -3.12 -9.91
C ALA A 120 -20.10 -3.66 -11.31
N ASP A 121 -20.16 -2.79 -12.32
CA ASP A 121 -20.37 -3.20 -13.71
C ASP A 121 -19.23 -4.13 -14.18
N TRP A 122 -19.58 -5.22 -14.86
CA TRP A 122 -18.62 -6.22 -15.29
C TRP A 122 -17.60 -5.68 -16.30
N GLY A 123 -18.04 -4.80 -17.21
CA GLY A 123 -17.15 -4.16 -18.17
C GLY A 123 -16.11 -3.30 -17.48
N PHE A 124 -16.56 -2.48 -16.52
CA PHE A 124 -15.67 -1.65 -15.70
C PHE A 124 -14.69 -2.48 -14.87
N LEU A 125 -15.15 -3.55 -14.21
CA LEU A 125 -14.27 -4.44 -13.44
C LEU A 125 -13.23 -5.16 -14.32
N SER A 126 -13.64 -5.57 -15.52
CA SER A 126 -12.73 -6.18 -16.51
C SER A 126 -11.67 -5.18 -16.98
N GLU A 127 -12.07 -3.93 -17.22
CA GLU A 127 -11.15 -2.85 -17.55
C GLU A 127 -10.14 -2.59 -16.42
N LEU A 128 -10.60 -2.43 -15.17
CA LEU A 128 -9.72 -2.28 -14.00
C LEU A 128 -8.72 -3.42 -13.87
N HIS A 129 -9.17 -4.65 -14.08
CA HIS A 129 -8.32 -5.83 -14.05
C HIS A 129 -7.24 -5.80 -15.14
N ASP A 130 -7.61 -5.46 -16.37
CA ASP A 130 -6.65 -5.36 -17.47
C ASP A 130 -5.66 -4.19 -17.29
N HIS A 131 -6.09 -3.09 -16.67
CA HIS A 131 -5.18 -2.03 -16.21
C HIS A 131 -4.18 -2.56 -15.19
N GLY A 132 -4.64 -3.26 -14.15
CA GLY A 132 -3.77 -3.86 -13.15
C GLY A 132 -2.74 -4.81 -13.75
N ARG A 133 -3.13 -5.62 -14.74
CA ARG A 133 -2.19 -6.49 -15.46
C ARG A 133 -1.15 -5.72 -16.26
N ARG A 134 -1.54 -4.67 -16.99
CA ARG A 134 -0.57 -3.83 -17.73
C ARG A 134 0.48 -3.20 -16.82
N GLU A 135 0.06 -2.66 -15.67
CA GLU A 135 0.99 -2.07 -14.70
C GLU A 135 1.91 -3.13 -14.07
N ALA A 136 1.39 -4.31 -13.77
CA ALA A 136 2.19 -5.42 -13.28
C ALA A 136 3.21 -5.91 -14.32
N ASP A 137 2.80 -6.06 -15.59
CA ASP A 137 3.69 -6.48 -16.68
C ASP A 137 4.82 -5.47 -16.91
N ALA A 138 4.49 -4.16 -16.91
CA ALA A 138 5.48 -3.10 -16.98
C ALA A 138 6.44 -3.13 -15.79
N TRP A 139 5.92 -3.32 -14.58
CA TRP A 139 6.74 -3.45 -13.38
C TRP A 139 7.67 -4.67 -13.46
N LEU A 140 7.19 -5.82 -13.91
CA LEU A 140 8.00 -7.01 -14.10
C LEU A 140 9.13 -6.77 -15.11
N ALA A 141 8.84 -6.14 -16.24
CA ALA A 141 9.84 -5.85 -17.26
C ALA A 141 10.98 -4.93 -16.76
N HIS A 142 10.66 -3.96 -15.88
CA HIS A 142 11.62 -2.93 -15.47
C HIS A 142 12.23 -3.12 -14.08
N ARG A 143 11.54 -3.84 -13.18
CA ARG A 143 11.86 -3.89 -11.75
C ARG A 143 12.01 -5.29 -11.18
N TYR A 144 11.59 -6.35 -11.89
CA TYR A 144 11.71 -7.72 -11.39
C TYR A 144 13.15 -8.09 -11.01
N GLY A 145 14.14 -7.64 -11.78
CA GLY A 145 15.57 -7.88 -11.48
C GLY A 145 16.06 -7.22 -10.19
N ASN A 146 15.29 -6.31 -9.57
CA ASN A 146 15.66 -5.73 -8.27
C ASN A 146 15.31 -6.66 -7.09
N ILE A 147 14.38 -7.62 -7.27
CA ILE A 147 13.97 -8.54 -6.20
C ILE A 147 15.20 -9.28 -5.66
N GLY A 148 15.34 -9.30 -4.33
CA GLY A 148 16.47 -9.90 -3.61
C GLY A 148 17.77 -9.09 -3.67
N GLN A 149 17.83 -8.02 -4.48
CA GLN A 149 19.05 -7.21 -4.66
C GLN A 149 18.92 -5.82 -4.05
N ARG A 150 17.81 -5.11 -4.31
CA ARG A 150 17.53 -3.75 -3.82
C ARG A 150 16.05 -3.42 -3.90
N SER A 151 15.59 -2.45 -3.11
CA SER A 151 14.24 -1.90 -3.24
C SER A 151 13.98 -1.34 -4.64
N SER A 152 12.80 -1.57 -5.22
CA SER A 152 12.40 -0.94 -6.50
C SER A 152 12.03 0.54 -6.36
N ILE A 153 11.87 1.02 -5.13
CA ILE A 153 11.53 2.40 -4.78
C ILE A 153 12.50 2.99 -3.76
N ASP A 154 12.57 4.31 -3.73
CA ASP A 154 13.23 5.06 -2.66
C ASP A 154 12.21 5.36 -1.56
N ILE A 155 12.32 4.63 -0.43
CA ILE A 155 11.39 4.75 0.70
C ILE A 155 11.38 6.18 1.25
N ARG A 156 12.53 6.89 1.25
CA ARG A 156 12.58 8.26 1.75
C ARG A 156 11.81 9.18 0.84
N ARG A 157 12.15 9.17 -0.45
CA ARG A 157 11.50 10.07 -1.41
C ARG A 157 9.98 9.85 -1.48
N GLU A 158 9.51 8.63 -1.27
CA GLU A 158 8.10 8.27 -1.42
C GLU A 158 7.28 8.43 -0.12
N PHE A 159 7.89 8.27 1.07
CA PHE A 159 7.16 8.19 2.35
C PHE A 159 7.71 9.09 3.47
N LEU A 160 8.77 9.85 3.26
CA LEU A 160 9.38 10.77 4.24
C LEU A 160 9.47 12.20 3.70
#